data_AF-A0A844HVC4-F1
#
_entry.id   AF-A0A844HVC4-F1
#
_cell.length_a   1.000
_cell.length_b   1.000
_cell.length_c   1.000
_cell.angle_alpha   90.00
_cell.angle_beta   90.00
_cell.angle_gamma   90.00
#
_symmetry.space_group_name_H-M   'P 1'
#
loop_
_entity.id
_entity.type
_entity.pdbx_description
1 polymer ?
#
loop_
_entity_poly.entity_id
_entity_poly.type
_entity_poly.pdbx_seq_one_letter_code
_entity_poly.pdbx_strand_id
1 'polypeptide(L)'
;MTLPPRDAYFLMIYLENGLHADIDANGGSTEPRHYGVGAVCLVDLRAGVAIRLHCSLHSLAVVIPKALLSEVEAIRSAGAGRLSVPPRLVCRRGEADPVIASIASVLLSLFERADTSSTTMFRHLATAICAHLLHNFSAPPDTASKGADAGTSLSRLDDDDRLTSDHG
;
A
#
# COMPACT_ATOMS: atom_id res chain seq x y z
N MET A 1 -2.14 6.61 14.13
CA MET A 1 -1.91 7.57 13.02
C MET A 1 -3.18 7.65 12.22
N THR A 2 -3.59 8.86 11.81
CA THR A 2 -4.84 9.07 11.05
C THR A 2 -4.57 10.02 9.89
N LEU A 3 -5.10 9.70 8.71
CA LEU A 3 -5.05 10.54 7.53
C LEU A 3 -6.48 10.88 7.10
N PRO A 4 -6.76 12.16 6.76
CA PRO A 4 -8.09 12.58 6.37
C PRO A 4 -8.46 12.07 4.97
N PRO A 5 -9.76 12.04 4.63
CA PRO A 5 -10.22 11.76 3.27
C PRO A 5 -9.59 12.68 2.23
N ARG A 6 -9.06 12.11 1.14
CA ARG A 6 -8.47 12.83 0.00
C ARG A 6 -8.65 12.03 -1.30
N ASP A 7 -8.71 12.73 -2.43
CA ASP A 7 -8.69 12.09 -3.76
C ASP A 7 -7.28 11.67 -4.18
N ALA A 8 -6.73 10.72 -3.43
CA ALA A 8 -5.36 10.26 -3.57
C ALA A 8 -5.22 8.81 -3.11
N TYR A 9 -4.16 8.15 -3.56
CA TYR A 9 -3.65 6.97 -2.90
C TYR A 9 -2.57 7.37 -1.90
N PHE A 10 -2.39 6.56 -0.87
CA PHE A 10 -1.29 6.67 0.08
C PHE A 10 -0.44 5.41 0.00
N LEU A 11 0.86 5.62 -0.23
CA LEU A 11 1.85 4.57 -0.28
C LEU A 11 2.78 4.72 0.93
N MET A 12 2.75 3.74 1.83
CA MET A 12 3.71 3.61 2.93
C MET A 12 4.74 2.55 2.58
N ILE A 13 6.00 2.83 2.87
CA ILE A 13 7.15 1.96 2.59
C ILE A 13 7.89 1.78 3.92
N TYR A 14 7.96 0.55 4.43
CA TYR A 14 8.57 0.27 5.73
C TYR A 14 10.10 0.23 5.59
N LEU A 15 10.78 1.08 6.37
CA LEU A 15 12.25 1.17 6.40
C LEU A 15 12.84 0.27 7.51
N GLU A 16 12.07 0.03 8.56
CA GLU A 16 12.32 -0.98 9.59
C GLU A 16 11.06 -1.83 9.80
N ASN A 17 11.15 -2.89 10.60
CA ASN A 17 10.00 -3.73 10.92
C ASN A 17 8.92 -2.92 11.65
N GLY A 18 7.69 -2.94 11.12
CA GLY A 18 6.53 -2.27 11.69
C GLY A 18 5.50 -3.26 12.25
N LEU A 19 4.76 -2.84 13.27
CA LEU A 19 3.62 -3.56 13.83
C LEU A 19 2.47 -2.57 14.02
N HIS A 20 1.40 -2.75 13.26
CA HIS A 20 0.21 -1.91 13.38
C HIS A 20 -1.07 -2.66 12.96
N ALA A 21 -2.21 -2.13 13.39
CA ALA A 21 -3.53 -2.61 13.03
C ALA A 21 -4.29 -1.51 12.27
N ASP A 22 -5.10 -1.90 11.29
CA ASP A 22 -6.03 -0.97 10.64
C ASP A 22 -7.19 -0.66 11.59
N ILE A 23 -7.66 0.58 11.55
CA ILE A 23 -8.85 1.04 12.28
C ILE A 23 -9.96 1.30 11.26
N ASP A 24 -11.11 0.66 11.45
CA ASP A 24 -12.29 0.83 10.61
C ASP A 24 -13.04 2.15 10.93
N ALA A 25 -14.07 2.44 10.13
CA ALA A 25 -14.86 3.67 10.28
C ALA A 25 -15.66 3.75 11.61
N ASN A 26 -15.88 2.61 12.27
CA ASN A 26 -16.56 2.52 13.56
C ASN A 26 -15.57 2.59 14.75
N GLY A 27 -14.27 2.71 14.48
CA GLY A 27 -13.22 2.68 15.50
C GLY A 27 -12.80 1.27 15.93
N GLY A 28 -13.35 0.24 15.30
CA GLY A 28 -12.90 -1.15 15.45
C GLY A 28 -11.48 -1.32 14.91
N SER A 29 -10.74 -2.25 15.50
CA SER A 29 -9.34 -2.51 15.12
C SER A 29 -9.22 -3.93 14.61
N THR A 30 -8.47 -4.10 13.52
CA THR A 30 -8.02 -5.43 13.13
C THR A 30 -7.01 -5.96 14.14
N GLU A 31 -6.67 -7.25 14.01
CA GLU A 31 -5.49 -7.80 14.67
C GLU A 31 -4.22 -7.07 14.20
N PRO A 32 -3.23 -6.83 15.09
CA PRO A 32 -1.94 -6.26 14.71
C PRO A 32 -1.21 -7.15 13.71
N ARG A 33 -0.69 -6.54 12.65
CA ARG A 33 0.07 -7.23 11.60
C ARG A 33 1.51 -6.75 11.55
N HIS A 34 2.43 -7.69 11.31
CA HIS A 34 3.83 -7.40 11.08
C HIS A 34 4.09 -7.00 9.62
N TYR A 35 4.91 -5.98 9.46
CA TYR A 35 5.33 -5.44 8.16
C TYR A 35 6.85 -5.44 8.13
N GLY A 36 7.43 -6.26 7.25
CA GLY A 36 8.88 -6.36 7.11
C GLY A 36 9.49 -5.17 6.40
N VAL A 37 10.81 -5.02 6.53
CA VAL A 37 11.60 -4.03 5.77
C VAL A 37 11.34 -4.17 4.26
N GLY A 38 11.11 -3.05 3.58
CA GLY A 38 10.83 -3.00 2.14
C GLY A 38 9.42 -3.44 1.75
N ALA A 39 8.57 -3.82 2.73
CA ALA A 39 7.16 -4.02 2.47
C ALA A 39 6.46 -2.68 2.17
N VAL A 40 5.33 -2.75 1.47
CA VAL A 40 4.52 -1.58 1.13
C VAL A 40 3.06 -1.77 1.56
N CYS A 41 2.44 -0.65 1.91
CA CYS A 41 1.00 -0.52 2.03
C CYS A 41 0.51 0.54 1.05
N LEU A 42 -0.31 0.14 0.09
CA LEU A 42 -1.02 1.04 -0.80
C LEU A 42 -2.49 1.06 -0.41
N VAL A 43 -3.01 2.23 -0.07
CA VAL A 43 -4.41 2.42 0.34
C VAL A 43 -5.04 3.57 -0.41
N ASP A 44 -6.34 3.47 -0.70
CA ASP A 44 -7.14 4.57 -1.24
C ASP A 44 -7.56 5.50 -0.09
N LEU A 45 -7.19 6.78 -0.17
CA LEU A 45 -7.54 7.77 0.84
C LEU A 45 -8.95 8.35 0.65
N ARG A 46 -9.76 7.88 -0.30
CA ARG A 46 -11.09 8.46 -0.57
C ARG A 46 -11.98 8.57 0.68
N ALA A 47 -11.89 7.61 1.59
CA ALA A 47 -12.64 7.62 2.87
C ALA A 47 -11.76 7.98 4.08
N GLY A 48 -10.51 8.38 3.86
CA GLY A 48 -9.49 8.48 4.91
C GLY A 48 -8.98 7.10 5.33
N VAL A 49 -8.00 7.08 6.23
CA VAL A 49 -7.49 5.85 6.83
C VAL A 49 -6.98 6.13 8.23
N ALA A 50 -7.13 5.16 9.13
CA ALA A 50 -6.56 5.20 10.46
C ALA A 50 -5.87 3.87 10.78
N ILE A 51 -4.76 3.95 11.51
CA ILE A 51 -4.03 2.78 12.00
C ILE A 51 -3.64 2.99 13.48
N ARG A 52 -3.64 1.90 14.24
CA ARG A 52 -3.05 1.85 15.58
C ARG A 52 -1.63 1.29 15.49
N LEU A 53 -0.65 2.09 15.89
CA LEU A 53 0.74 1.66 15.96
C LEU A 53 0.98 0.92 17.28
N HIS A 54 1.67 -0.22 17.20
CA HIS A 54 2.11 -1.00 18.36
C HIS A 54 3.63 -0.94 18.58
N CYS A 55 4.36 -0.29 17.66
CA CYS A 55 5.77 0.04 17.79
C CYS A 55 6.06 1.40 17.11
N SER A 56 7.31 1.87 17.20
CA SER A 56 7.78 3.01 16.42
C SER A 56 7.65 2.74 14.92
N LEU A 57 7.18 3.73 14.17
CA LEU A 57 7.03 3.62 12.73
C LEU A 57 8.19 4.31 12.02
N HIS A 58 9.10 3.51 11.46
CA HIS A 58 10.14 3.98 10.55
C HIS A 58 9.71 3.67 9.11
N SER A 59 9.16 4.68 8.43
CA SER A 59 8.61 4.51 7.08
C SER A 59 8.80 5.75 6.24
N LEU A 60 8.95 5.55 4.93
CA LEU A 60 8.74 6.61 3.94
C LEU A 60 7.29 6.57 3.47
N ALA A 61 6.68 7.75 3.33
CA ALA A 61 5.29 7.86 2.92
C ALA A 61 5.13 8.82 1.73
N VAL A 62 4.33 8.42 0.76
CA VAL A 62 4.03 9.22 -0.43
C VAL A 62 2.51 9.32 -0.59
N VAL A 63 2.02 10.55 -0.74
CA VAL A 63 0.63 10.83 -1.14
C VAL A 63 0.61 11.03 -2.65
N ILE A 64 -0.20 10.24 -3.35
CA ILE A 64 -0.24 10.19 -4.81
C ILE A 64 -1.63 10.64 -5.26
N PRO A 65 -1.79 11.89 -5.72
CA PRO A 65 -3.07 12.36 -6.26
C PRO A 65 -3.54 11.48 -7.42
N LYS A 66 -4.84 11.14 -7.47
CA LYS A 66 -5.38 10.32 -8.59
C LYS A 66 -5.28 11.04 -9.93
N ALA A 67 -5.29 12.38 -9.91
CA ALA A 67 -5.01 13.21 -11.08
C ALA A 67 -3.62 12.93 -11.67
N LEU A 68 -2.57 12.80 -10.84
CA LEU A 68 -1.22 12.52 -11.31
C LEU A 68 -1.12 11.13 -11.97
N LEU A 69 -1.78 10.12 -11.40
CA LEU A 69 -1.86 8.79 -12.03
C LEU A 69 -2.55 8.86 -13.40
N SER A 70 -3.61 9.66 -13.51
CA SER A 70 -4.33 9.86 -14.77
C SER A 70 -3.47 10.55 -15.83
N GLU A 71 -2.66 11.55 -15.44
CA GLU A 71 -1.70 12.22 -16.33
C GLU A 71 -0.61 11.26 -16.81
N VAL A 72 -0.01 10.49 -15.91
CA VAL A 72 1.04 9.52 -16.25
C VAL A 72 0.48 8.43 -17.15
N GLU A 73 -0.74 7.94 -16.89
CA GLU A 73 -1.40 6.97 -17.78
C GLU A 73 -1.68 7.57 -19.16
N ALA A 74 -2.17 8.81 -19.24
CA ALA A 74 -2.41 9.46 -20.53
C ALA A 74 -1.13 9.58 -21.39
N ILE A 75 0.02 9.84 -20.77
CA ILE A 75 1.33 9.86 -21.46
C ILE A 75 1.69 8.46 -21.96
N ARG A 76 1.45 7.42 -21.15
CA ARG A 76 1.75 6.02 -21.50
C ARG A 76 0.85 5.48 -22.60
N SER A 77 -0.43 5.87 -22.62
CA SER A 77 -1.42 5.43 -23.60
C SER A 77 -1.50 6.34 -24.83
N ALA A 78 -0.59 7.31 -24.99
CA ALA A 78 -0.53 8.21 -26.15
C ALA A 78 -0.26 7.41 -27.44
N GLY A 79 -1.34 6.93 -28.06
CA GLY A 79 -1.33 6.03 -29.22
C GLY A 79 -2.37 4.91 -29.18
N ALA A 80 -2.92 4.58 -28.01
CA ALA A 80 -3.85 3.46 -27.80
C ALA A 80 -5.33 3.86 -27.64
N GLY A 81 -5.65 5.14 -27.85
CA GLY A 81 -6.97 5.70 -27.55
C GLY A 81 -7.12 6.03 -26.06
N ARG A 82 -7.80 7.14 -25.77
CA ARG A 82 -7.95 7.62 -24.39
C ARG A 82 -8.89 6.69 -23.61
N LEU A 83 -8.39 6.02 -22.58
CA LEU A 83 -9.24 5.34 -21.60
C LEU A 83 -10.18 6.40 -20.97
N SER A 84 -11.49 6.20 -21.09
CA SER A 84 -12.49 7.14 -20.54
C SER A 84 -12.65 7.04 -19.02
N VAL A 85 -11.95 6.10 -18.37
CA VAL A 85 -12.04 5.83 -16.93
C VAL A 85 -10.67 6.07 -16.30
N PRO A 86 -10.58 6.85 -15.20
CA PRO A 86 -9.33 7.05 -14.49
C PRO A 86 -8.80 5.71 -13.95
N PRO A 87 -7.47 5.50 -13.97
CA PRO A 87 -6.87 4.24 -13.54
C PRO A 87 -7.18 3.98 -12.06
N ARG A 88 -7.63 2.77 -11.76
CA ARG A 88 -7.90 2.31 -10.39
C ARG A 88 -6.83 1.33 -9.96
N LEU A 89 -6.16 1.62 -8.85
CA LEU A 89 -5.19 0.72 -8.25
C LEU A 89 -5.85 -0.24 -7.24
N VAL A 90 -5.38 -1.48 -7.22
CA VAL A 90 -5.66 -2.50 -6.22
C VAL A 90 -4.82 -2.19 -4.98
N CYS A 91 -5.49 -1.94 -3.87
CA CYS A 91 -4.84 -1.68 -2.59
C CYS A 91 -4.14 -2.94 -2.07
N ARG A 92 -2.97 -2.77 -1.45
CA ARG A 92 -2.13 -3.87 -0.95
C ARG A 92 -1.63 -3.56 0.45
N ARG A 93 -1.43 -4.58 1.28
CA ARG A 93 -0.97 -4.41 2.66
C ARG A 93 0.14 -5.41 3.01
N GLY A 94 1.34 -4.89 3.20
CA GLY A 94 2.49 -5.63 3.72
C GLY A 94 3.15 -6.57 2.71
N GLU A 95 2.99 -6.30 1.42
CA GLU A 95 3.70 -7.03 0.36
C GLU A 95 5.06 -6.38 0.10
N ALA A 96 6.10 -7.19 -0.12
CA ALA A 96 7.40 -6.69 -0.54
C ALA A 96 7.33 -6.17 -1.98
N ASP A 97 7.87 -4.98 -2.22
CA ASP A 97 8.03 -4.43 -3.56
C ASP A 97 9.47 -3.93 -3.76
N PRO A 98 10.34 -4.71 -4.41
CA PRO A 98 11.77 -4.37 -4.52
C PRO A 98 12.02 -3.11 -5.36
N VAL A 99 11.12 -2.77 -6.29
CA VAL A 99 11.24 -1.56 -7.11
C VAL A 99 10.93 -0.34 -6.27
N ILE A 100 9.82 -0.35 -5.53
CA ILE A 100 9.47 0.74 -4.62
C ILE A 100 10.49 0.86 -3.48
N ALA A 101 10.99 -0.24 -2.93
CA ALA A 101 12.05 -0.23 -1.92
C ALA A 101 13.35 0.42 -2.44
N SER A 102 13.75 0.10 -3.69
CA SER A 102 14.91 0.74 -4.33
C SER A 102 14.68 2.23 -4.60
N ILE A 103 13.47 2.64 -4.99
CA ILE A 103 13.14 4.06 -5.13
C ILE A 103 13.20 4.78 -3.77
N ALA A 104 12.74 4.14 -2.69
CA ALA A 104 12.78 4.70 -1.35
C ALA A 104 14.22 4.95 -0.87
N SER A 105 15.17 4.04 -1.13
CA SER A 105 16.56 4.25 -0.74
C SER A 105 17.21 5.43 -1.47
N VAL A 106 16.84 5.64 -2.74
CA VAL A 106 17.26 6.83 -3.50
C VAL A 106 16.62 8.10 -2.91
N LEU A 107 15.33 8.08 -2.58
CA LEU A 107 14.66 9.22 -1.94
C LEU A 107 15.29 9.59 -0.59
N LEU A 108 15.64 8.61 0.24
CA LEU A 108 16.33 8.84 1.51
C LEU A 108 17.69 9.50 1.30
N SER A 109 18.49 8.95 0.39
CA SER A 109 19.79 9.53 0.02
C SER A 109 19.65 10.98 -0.46
N LEU A 110 18.56 11.30 -1.17
CA LEU A 110 18.29 12.67 -1.63
C LEU A 110 17.84 13.60 -0.50
N PHE A 111 17.15 13.11 0.52
CA PHE A 111 16.76 13.93 1.68
C PHE A 111 17.95 14.24 2.59
N GLU A 112 18.92 13.34 2.70
CA GLU A 112 20.17 13.56 3.46
C GLU A 112 21.08 14.59 2.80
N ARG A 113 21.05 14.66 1.47
CA ARG A 113 21.80 15.63 0.67
C ARG A 113 20.95 16.89 0.54
N ALA A 114 21.18 17.90 1.36
CA ALA A 114 20.41 19.15 1.43
C ALA A 114 20.44 20.04 0.15
N ASP A 115 20.58 19.45 -1.04
CA ASP A 115 20.64 20.14 -2.33
C ASP A 115 19.23 20.36 -2.88
N THR A 116 18.80 21.62 -2.87
CA THR A 116 17.54 22.10 -3.44
C THR A 116 17.47 22.03 -4.99
N SER A 117 18.53 21.57 -5.65
CA SER A 117 18.59 21.32 -7.11
C SER A 117 17.85 20.04 -7.54
N SER A 118 17.16 19.37 -6.62
CA SER A 118 16.61 18.02 -6.76
C SER A 118 15.18 17.95 -7.32
N THR A 119 14.54 19.09 -7.65
CA THR A 119 13.13 19.11 -8.13
C THR A 119 12.91 18.26 -9.37
N THR A 120 13.85 18.29 -10.32
CA THR A 120 13.79 17.45 -11.53
C THR A 120 13.90 15.97 -11.16
N MET A 121 14.78 15.60 -10.23
CA MET A 121 14.92 14.23 -9.77
C MET A 121 13.65 13.73 -9.08
N PHE A 122 13.08 14.51 -8.17
CA PHE A 122 11.80 14.18 -7.53
C PHE A 122 10.67 13.99 -8.52
N ARG A 123 10.63 14.80 -9.59
CA ARG A 123 9.65 14.61 -10.68
C ARG A 123 9.84 13.26 -11.37
N HIS A 124 11.07 12.88 -11.70
CA HIS A 124 11.36 11.58 -12.31
C HIS A 124 11.00 10.42 -11.37
N LEU A 125 11.33 10.52 -10.08
CA LEU A 125 10.98 9.50 -9.08
C LEU A 125 9.46 9.39 -8.89
N ALA A 126 8.75 10.52 -8.84
CA ALA A 126 7.28 10.53 -8.76
C ALA A 126 6.67 9.84 -10.00
N THR A 127 7.16 10.16 -11.21
CA THR A 127 6.73 9.51 -12.45
C THR A 127 7.04 8.02 -12.43
N ALA A 128 8.22 7.60 -11.95
CA ALA A 128 8.62 6.20 -11.86
C ALA A 128 7.71 5.42 -10.90
N ILE A 129 7.41 5.98 -9.72
CA ILE A 129 6.45 5.39 -8.78
C ILE A 129 5.08 5.24 -9.45
N CYS A 130 4.56 6.30 -10.07
CA CYS A 130 3.25 6.27 -10.73
C CYS A 130 3.20 5.23 -11.85
N ALA A 131 4.22 5.19 -12.72
CA ALA A 131 4.29 4.23 -13.81
C ALA A 131 4.39 2.79 -13.31
N HIS A 132 5.17 2.53 -12.25
CA HIS A 132 5.27 1.21 -11.62
C HIS A 132 3.95 0.75 -11.02
N LEU A 133 3.25 1.65 -10.30
CA LEU A 133 1.94 1.37 -9.74
C LEU A 133 0.90 1.10 -10.84
N LEU A 134 0.85 1.92 -11.88
CA LEU A 134 -0.05 1.69 -13.01
C LEU A 134 0.22 0.36 -13.71
N HIS A 135 1.48 -0.06 -13.81
CA HIS A 135 1.83 -1.32 -14.46
C HIS A 135 1.48 -2.53 -13.60
N ASN A 136 1.76 -2.48 -12.29
CA ASN A 136 1.71 -3.67 -11.42
C ASN A 136 0.49 -3.71 -10.49
N PHE A 137 -0.15 -2.57 -10.24
CA PHE A 137 -1.23 -2.43 -9.26
C PHE A 137 -2.57 -2.08 -9.91
N SER A 138 -2.64 -1.88 -11.22
CA SER A 138 -3.93 -1.58 -11.88
C SER A 138 -4.90 -2.75 -11.76
N ALA A 139 -6.15 -2.42 -11.45
CA ALA A 139 -7.25 -3.37 -11.53
C ALA A 139 -7.53 -3.71 -13.00
N PRO A 140 -7.82 -4.98 -13.34
CA PRO A 140 -8.33 -5.33 -14.67
C PRO A 140 -9.62 -4.55 -14.96
N PRO A 141 -9.87 -4.18 -16.22
CA PRO A 141 -11.01 -3.33 -16.62
C PRO A 141 -12.39 -3.86 -16.21
N ASP A 142 -12.52 -5.15 -15.85
CA ASP A 142 -13.80 -5.80 -15.56
C ASP A 142 -14.06 -6.14 -14.08
N THR A 143 -13.23 -5.66 -13.15
CA THR A 143 -13.47 -5.89 -11.70
C THR A 143 -14.22 -4.75 -11.02
N ALA A 144 -15.39 -4.43 -11.56
CA ALA A 144 -16.41 -3.72 -10.81
C ALA A 144 -17.04 -4.71 -9.80
N SER A 145 -16.96 -4.37 -8.51
CA SER A 145 -17.57 -5.04 -7.34
C SER A 145 -16.92 -6.33 -6.78
N LYS A 146 -16.03 -6.14 -5.80
CA LYS A 146 -16.20 -6.73 -4.46
C LYS A 146 -15.32 -5.96 -3.45
N GLY A 147 -15.80 -4.79 -3.06
CA GLY A 147 -15.39 -4.17 -1.81
C GLY A 147 -16.11 -4.91 -0.67
N ALA A 148 -15.41 -5.88 -0.09
CA ALA A 148 -15.58 -6.37 1.26
C ALA A 148 -14.13 -6.74 1.64
N ASP A 149 -13.41 -5.95 2.41
CA ASP A 149 -13.64 -5.82 3.85
C ASP A 149 -14.34 -7.06 4.43
N ALA A 150 -13.64 -8.18 4.31
CA ALA A 150 -13.87 -9.37 5.09
C ALA A 150 -12.50 -9.82 5.57
N GLY A 151 -12.26 -9.63 6.87
CA GLY A 151 -11.20 -10.34 7.56
C GLY A 151 -11.34 -11.83 7.24
N THR A 152 -10.32 -12.40 6.61
CA THR A 152 -10.20 -13.85 6.51
C THR A 152 -9.89 -14.36 7.91
N SER A 153 -10.96 -14.69 8.64
CA SER A 153 -10.92 -15.51 9.83
C SER A 153 -10.37 -16.89 9.45
N LEU A 154 -9.08 -17.10 9.68
CA LEU A 154 -8.51 -18.44 9.77
C LEU A 154 -8.83 -18.95 11.19
N SER A 155 -10.02 -19.50 11.36
CA SER A 155 -10.36 -20.26 12.55
C SER A 155 -10.10 -21.74 12.33
N ARG A 156 -9.25 -22.27 13.20
CA ARG A 156 -9.23 -23.65 13.73
C ARG A 156 -8.60 -24.74 12.88
N LEU A 157 -7.28 -24.87 13.06
CA LEU A 157 -6.72 -26.16 13.46
C LEU A 157 -7.14 -26.48 14.89
N ASP A 158 -7.28 -27.78 15.13
CA ASP A 158 -7.37 -28.50 16.40
C ASP A 158 -8.75 -28.60 17.05
N ASP A 159 -9.32 -29.81 16.94
CA ASP A 159 -9.77 -30.64 18.07
C ASP A 159 -10.10 -32.05 17.53
N ASP A 160 -9.26 -33.05 17.83
CA ASP A 160 -9.75 -34.20 18.59
C ASP A 160 -8.57 -34.98 19.20
N ASP A 161 -8.33 -34.65 20.46
CA ASP A 161 -7.56 -35.43 21.42
C ASP A 161 -8.41 -36.65 21.82
N ARG A 162 -7.99 -37.86 21.47
CA ARG A 162 -8.49 -39.08 22.10
C ARG A 162 -7.34 -39.91 22.66
N LEU A 163 -6.95 -39.53 23.87
CA LEU A 163 -6.34 -40.42 24.85
C LEU A 163 -7.36 -41.52 25.21
N THR A 164 -7.02 -42.79 24.99
CA THR A 164 -7.10 -43.84 26.02
C THR A 164 -6.29 -45.05 25.58
N SER A 165 -5.18 -45.25 26.28
CA SER A 165 -4.54 -46.54 26.52
C SER A 165 -5.51 -47.59 27.07
N ASP A 166 -5.42 -48.83 26.61
CA ASP A 166 -5.55 -49.99 27.51
C ASP A 166 -4.79 -51.22 26.98
N HIS A 167 -4.26 -51.98 27.93
CA HIS A 167 -3.49 -53.21 27.77
C HIS A 167 -4.39 -54.44 27.57
N GLY A 168 -3.91 -55.40 26.77
CA GLY A 168 -4.53 -56.72 26.60
C GLY A 168 -3.96 -57.48 25.43
#